data_AF-A0A2V9HK27-F1
#
_entry.id   AF-A0A2V9HK27-F1
#
_cell.length_a   1.000
_cell.length_b   1.000
_cell.length_c   1.000
_cell.angle_alpha   90.00
_cell.angle_beta   90.00
_cell.angle_gamma   90.00
#
_symmetry.space_group_name_H-M   'P 1'
#
loop_
_entity.id
_entity.type
_entity.pdbx_description
1 polymer ?
#
loop_
_entity_poly.entity_id
_entity_poly.type
_entity_poly.pdbx_seq_one_letter_code
_entity_poly.pdbx_strand_id
1 'polypeptide(L)'
;MRITLGVTGGVAAYKAAELVRRLQQDGFTVQVVMTRGAREFVTPLTFAALSGQKVITDLFGDSSGGEANLESAIEHIAVAQRTDLLLVAPATADIIAKFARGMADDFLTTLYLASTAPVVVAPAMNVNMWNHAANQENVEVLRARGVKIVDPAEGYLACGMTGAGRLAGQEDIVAAVREALKAQRDLDGEQVLVTAGPTCEDLDPARYITNRSSGKMGYAVAEAAARRGAKVMLV
;
A
#
# COMPACT_ATOMS: atom_id res chain seq x y z
N MET A 1 -4.59 1.72 -10.79
CA MET A 1 -3.62 1.28 -9.77
C MET A 1 -4.17 1.62 -8.40
N ARG A 2 -3.93 0.77 -7.41
CA ARG A 2 -4.43 0.88 -6.05
C ARG A 2 -3.28 1.12 -5.08
N ILE A 3 -3.36 2.23 -4.35
CA ILE A 3 -2.43 2.56 -3.28
C ILE A 3 -3.11 2.21 -1.96
N THR A 4 -2.43 1.44 -1.11
CA THR A 4 -2.84 1.32 0.28
C THR A 4 -2.10 2.38 1.09
N LEU A 5 -2.85 3.28 1.75
CA LEU A 5 -2.33 4.32 2.60
C LEU A 5 -2.44 3.89 4.08
N GLY A 6 -1.30 3.54 4.68
CA GLY A 6 -1.15 3.35 6.12
C GLY A 6 -1.01 4.69 6.84
N VAL A 7 -1.92 4.98 7.77
CA VAL A 7 -1.88 6.18 8.62
C VAL A 7 -1.56 5.76 10.04
N THR A 8 -0.53 6.39 10.64
CA THR A 8 -0.06 6.05 12.00
C THR A 8 -0.24 7.21 12.99
N GLY A 9 -0.13 6.90 14.29
CA GLY A 9 -0.49 7.79 15.39
C GLY A 9 0.50 8.91 15.68
N GLY A 10 0.45 9.98 14.89
CA GLY A 10 1.17 11.22 15.17
C GLY A 10 0.37 12.46 14.77
N VAL A 11 0.77 13.63 15.29
CA VAL A 11 0.09 14.91 15.02
C VAL A 11 -0.05 15.23 13.52
N ALA A 12 0.81 14.67 12.67
CA ALA A 12 0.76 14.84 11.23
C ALA A 12 -0.32 13.98 10.53
N ALA A 13 -1.10 13.17 11.25
CA ALA A 13 -2.10 12.27 10.67
C ALA A 13 -3.16 13.02 9.85
N TYR A 14 -3.54 14.24 10.23
CA TYR A 14 -4.49 15.05 9.46
C TYR A 14 -3.96 15.40 8.05
N LYS A 15 -2.64 15.50 7.86
CA LYS A 15 -2.05 15.78 6.55
C LYS A 15 -2.22 14.61 5.58
N ALA A 16 -2.41 13.39 6.09
CA ALA A 16 -2.70 12.23 5.26
C ALA A 16 -4.05 12.37 4.54
N ALA A 17 -5.00 13.14 5.09
CA ALA A 17 -6.29 13.39 4.43
C ALA A 17 -6.13 14.21 3.13
N GLU A 18 -5.25 15.20 3.13
CA GLU A 18 -4.90 15.97 1.93
C GLU A 18 -4.19 15.09 0.89
N LEU A 19 -3.30 14.21 1.37
CA LEU A 19 -2.59 13.25 0.52
C LEU A 19 -3.55 12.30 -0.22
N VAL A 20 -4.64 11.84 0.42
CA VAL A 20 -5.68 11.03 -0.25
C VAL A 20 -6.23 11.76 -1.47
N ARG A 21 -6.64 13.02 -1.32
CA ARG A 21 -7.22 13.80 -2.43
C ARG A 21 -6.20 14.00 -3.54
N ARG A 22 -4.96 14.31 -3.19
CA ARG A 22 -3.88 14.51 -4.16
C ARG A 22 -3.58 13.25 -4.97
N LEU A 23 -3.54 12.08 -4.33
CA LEU A 23 -3.37 10.79 -5.00
C LEU A 23 -4.58 10.44 -5.90
N GLN A 24 -5.80 10.76 -5.48
CA GLN A 24 -6.99 10.56 -6.33
C GLN A 24 -7.00 11.47 -7.55
N GLN A 25 -6.49 12.70 -7.45
CA GLN A 25 -6.34 13.60 -8.61
C GLN A 25 -5.37 13.03 -9.66
N ASP A 26 -4.40 12.21 -9.23
CA ASP A 26 -3.50 11.46 -10.12
C ASP A 26 -4.14 10.16 -10.66
N GLY A 27 -5.41 9.89 -10.36
CA GLY A 27 -6.16 8.73 -10.83
C GLY A 27 -5.95 7.45 -10.01
N PHE A 28 -5.30 7.52 -8.85
CA PHE A 28 -5.13 6.37 -7.97
C PHE A 28 -6.39 6.07 -7.15
N THR A 29 -6.71 4.78 -7.01
CA THR A 29 -7.66 4.32 -5.98
C THR A 29 -6.92 4.19 -4.66
N VAL A 30 -7.40 4.85 -3.60
CA VAL A 30 -6.73 4.85 -2.29
C VAL A 30 -7.52 4.01 -1.28
N GLN A 31 -6.91 2.96 -0.75
CA GLN A 31 -7.43 2.14 0.34
C GLN A 31 -6.73 2.58 1.64
N VAL A 32 -7.47 3.13 2.61
CA VAL A 32 -6.85 3.60 3.86
C VAL A 32 -6.86 2.49 4.92
N VAL A 33 -5.72 2.33 5.59
CA VAL A 33 -5.52 1.49 6.77
C VAL A 33 -5.04 2.38 7.91
N MET A 34 -5.70 2.37 9.05
CA MET A 34 -5.36 3.20 10.21
C MET A 34 -4.90 2.34 11.38
N THR A 35 -3.80 2.71 12.02
CA THR A 35 -3.45 2.10 13.31
C THR A 35 -4.37 2.65 14.41
N ARG A 36 -4.41 1.96 15.56
CA ARG A 36 -5.12 2.46 16.75
C ARG A 36 -4.72 3.88 17.11
N GLY A 37 -3.42 4.19 17.11
CA GLY A 37 -2.92 5.53 17.42
C GLY A 37 -3.37 6.60 16.42
N ALA A 38 -3.56 6.27 15.14
CA ALA A 38 -4.04 7.24 14.14
C ALA A 38 -5.48 7.68 14.41
N ARG A 39 -6.32 6.77 14.93
CA ARG A 39 -7.73 7.02 15.25
C ARG A 39 -7.92 8.06 16.37
N GLU A 40 -6.90 8.25 17.22
CA GLU A 40 -6.91 9.27 18.27
C GLU A 40 -6.71 10.70 17.72
N PHE A 41 -6.16 10.84 16.50
CA PHE A 41 -5.91 12.14 15.87
C PHE A 41 -6.95 12.49 14.81
N VAL A 42 -7.39 11.51 14.02
CA VAL A 42 -8.35 11.70 12.93
C VAL A 42 -9.28 10.50 12.90
N THR A 43 -10.58 10.72 12.76
CA THR A 43 -11.55 9.63 12.73
C THR A 43 -11.54 8.92 11.37
N PRO A 44 -11.83 7.61 11.32
CA PRO A 44 -11.95 6.86 10.05
C PRO A 44 -12.96 7.47 9.07
N LEU A 45 -14.01 8.14 9.56
CA LEU A 45 -15.04 8.75 8.73
C LEU A 45 -14.48 9.77 7.73
N THR A 46 -13.49 10.57 8.14
CA THR A 46 -12.84 11.55 7.24
C THR A 46 -12.20 10.85 6.04
N PHE A 47 -11.47 9.77 6.29
CA PHE A 47 -10.80 9.01 5.24
C PHE A 47 -11.78 8.22 4.37
N ALA A 48 -12.87 7.70 4.95
CA ALA A 48 -13.92 7.03 4.19
C ALA A 48 -14.60 7.99 3.21
N ALA A 49 -14.93 9.20 3.67
CA ALA A 49 -15.56 10.22 2.85
C ALA A 49 -14.65 10.72 1.71
N LEU A 50 -13.35 10.87 1.97
CA LEU A 50 -12.39 11.32 0.96
C LEU A 50 -12.03 10.21 -0.04
N SER A 51 -11.72 9.01 0.45
CA SER A 51 -11.30 7.90 -0.42
C SER A 51 -12.45 7.26 -1.19
N GLY A 52 -13.69 7.37 -0.68
CA GLY A 52 -14.83 6.61 -1.18
C GLY A 52 -14.71 5.10 -0.95
N GLN A 53 -13.85 4.66 -0.02
CA GLN A 53 -13.59 3.26 0.31
C GLN A 53 -13.82 3.02 1.82
N LYS A 54 -14.08 1.76 2.21
CA LYS A 54 -14.05 1.33 3.62
C LYS A 54 -12.66 1.66 4.19
N VAL A 55 -12.59 2.19 5.40
CA VAL A 55 -11.31 2.37 6.11
C VAL A 55 -11.09 1.16 7.00
N ILE A 56 -9.91 0.55 6.91
CA ILE A 56 -9.57 -0.65 7.66
C ILE A 56 -8.84 -0.23 8.93
N THR A 57 -9.29 -0.72 10.09
CA THR A 57 -8.77 -0.28 11.39
C THR A 57 -8.24 -1.41 12.27
N ASP A 58 -8.71 -2.64 12.05
CA ASP A 58 -8.46 -3.76 12.95
C ASP A 58 -8.24 -5.06 12.15
N LEU A 59 -7.39 -5.96 12.68
CA LEU A 59 -6.93 -7.16 11.98
C LEU A 59 -8.04 -8.21 11.79
N PHE A 60 -8.94 -8.32 12.75
CA PHE A 60 -9.93 -9.41 12.85
C PHE A 60 -11.36 -8.94 12.52
N GLY A 61 -11.50 -7.85 11.79
CA GLY A 61 -12.80 -7.21 11.57
C GLY A 61 -13.28 -6.40 12.77
N ASP A 62 -14.33 -5.62 12.55
CA ASP A 62 -14.88 -4.72 13.56
C ASP A 62 -15.43 -5.55 14.73
N SER A 63 -15.03 -5.22 15.97
CA SER A 63 -15.47 -5.90 17.19
C SER A 63 -16.96 -5.64 17.53
N SER A 64 -17.69 -5.05 16.59
CA SER A 64 -19.04 -4.51 16.72
C SER A 64 -20.11 -5.39 16.04
N GLY A 65 -19.91 -6.72 16.05
CA GLY A 65 -21.04 -7.68 15.98
C GLY A 65 -21.14 -8.59 14.76
N GLY A 66 -20.15 -8.61 13.87
CA GLY A 66 -20.05 -9.64 12.82
C GLY A 66 -19.34 -10.88 13.35
N GLU A 67 -19.87 -12.08 13.08
CA GLU A 67 -19.15 -13.33 13.38
C GLU A 67 -17.82 -13.37 12.63
N ALA A 68 -16.75 -13.78 13.32
CA ALA A 68 -15.46 -14.04 12.70
C ALA A 68 -15.64 -15.06 11.57
N ASN A 69 -15.48 -14.60 10.33
CA ASN A 69 -15.60 -15.45 9.14
C ASN A 69 -14.26 -15.54 8.40
N LEU A 70 -14.12 -16.56 7.56
CA LEU A 70 -12.86 -16.82 6.84
C LEU A 70 -12.41 -15.61 5.99
N GLU A 71 -13.36 -14.83 5.48
CA GLU A 71 -13.08 -13.63 4.68
C GLU A 71 -12.44 -12.52 5.52
N SER A 72 -12.93 -12.28 6.74
CA SER A 72 -12.33 -11.35 7.71
C SER A 72 -10.96 -11.81 8.20
N ALA A 73 -10.74 -13.12 8.36
CA ALA A 73 -9.45 -13.68 8.77
C ALA A 73 -8.35 -13.51 7.71
N ILE A 74 -8.73 -13.38 6.43
CA ILE A 74 -7.82 -13.32 5.28
C ILE A 74 -7.81 -11.92 4.64
N GLU A 75 -8.56 -10.94 5.18
CA GLU A 75 -8.70 -9.59 4.58
C GLU A 75 -7.34 -8.92 4.33
N HIS A 76 -6.37 -9.07 5.23
CA HIS A 76 -5.01 -8.54 5.07
C HIS A 76 -4.26 -9.11 3.85
N ILE A 77 -4.40 -10.41 3.56
CA ILE A 77 -3.81 -11.04 2.37
C ILE A 77 -4.52 -10.54 1.11
N ALA A 78 -5.85 -10.47 1.14
CA ALA A 78 -6.63 -9.99 0.01
C ALA A 78 -6.30 -8.52 -0.33
N VAL A 79 -6.10 -7.67 0.68
CA VAL A 79 -5.63 -6.30 0.50
C VAL A 79 -4.19 -6.31 -0.03
N ALA A 80 -3.28 -7.10 0.57
CA ALA A 80 -1.88 -7.19 0.14
C ALA A 80 -1.75 -7.51 -1.36
N GLN A 81 -2.53 -8.47 -1.86
CA GLN A 81 -2.52 -8.89 -3.27
C GLN A 81 -3.08 -7.85 -4.24
N ARG A 82 -3.95 -6.96 -3.75
CA ARG A 82 -4.58 -5.88 -4.55
C ARG A 82 -3.82 -4.56 -4.47
N THR A 83 -2.89 -4.43 -3.53
CA THR A 83 -2.06 -3.24 -3.36
C THR A 83 -0.98 -3.21 -4.43
N ASP A 84 -0.97 -2.17 -5.26
CA ASP A 84 0.12 -1.92 -6.21
C ASP A 84 1.28 -1.16 -5.56
N LEU A 85 1.00 -0.38 -4.50
CA LEU A 85 2.00 0.29 -3.66
C LEU A 85 1.47 0.51 -2.24
N LEU A 86 2.30 0.22 -1.24
CA LEU A 86 2.02 0.55 0.16
C LEU A 86 2.71 1.86 0.53
N LEU A 87 1.91 2.88 0.87
CA LEU A 87 2.40 4.17 1.35
C LEU A 87 2.08 4.30 2.84
N VAL A 88 3.07 4.58 3.69
CA VAL A 88 2.84 4.86 5.11
C VAL A 88 3.18 6.32 5.41
N ALA A 89 2.15 7.14 5.66
CA ALA A 89 2.27 8.58 5.84
C ALA A 89 1.15 9.14 6.76
N PRO A 90 1.50 9.77 7.90
CA PRO A 90 2.82 9.76 8.52
C PRO A 90 3.20 8.37 9.02
N ALA A 91 4.50 8.08 9.05
CA ALA A 91 5.09 6.94 9.73
C ALA A 91 5.75 7.37 11.05
N THR A 92 5.25 6.88 12.18
CA THR A 92 5.86 7.09 13.49
C THR A 92 7.13 6.26 13.68
N ALA A 93 7.94 6.58 14.69
CA ALA A 93 9.07 5.72 15.07
C ALA A 93 8.64 4.29 15.44
N ASP A 94 7.45 4.14 16.02
CA ASP A 94 6.87 2.84 16.39
C ASP A 94 6.64 1.96 15.15
N ILE A 95 5.96 2.46 14.11
CA ILE A 95 5.71 1.66 12.91
C ILE A 95 7.02 1.32 12.18
N ILE A 96 7.99 2.25 12.17
CA ILE A 96 9.31 2.03 11.57
C ILE A 96 10.04 0.91 12.30
N ALA A 97 10.01 0.90 13.64
CA ALA A 97 10.59 -0.17 14.43
C ALA A 97 9.90 -1.51 14.16
N LYS A 98 8.57 -1.55 14.14
CA LYS A 98 7.80 -2.77 13.85
C LYS A 98 8.12 -3.33 12.46
N PHE A 99 8.17 -2.48 11.44
CA PHE A 99 8.53 -2.90 10.08
C PHE A 99 9.98 -3.42 10.00
N ALA A 100 10.93 -2.73 10.65
CA ALA A 100 12.33 -3.14 10.64
C ALA A 100 12.53 -4.50 11.34
N ARG A 101 11.76 -4.78 12.38
CA ARG A 101 11.86 -6.02 13.16
C ARG A 101 10.88 -7.12 12.75
N GLY A 102 10.03 -6.86 11.76
CA GLY A 102 9.07 -7.84 11.25
C GLY A 102 7.99 -8.21 12.27
N MET A 103 7.55 -7.24 13.08
CA MET A 103 6.38 -7.41 13.94
C MET A 103 5.12 -7.35 13.08
N ALA A 104 4.12 -8.18 13.40
CA ALA A 104 2.83 -8.26 12.71
C ALA A 104 1.70 -8.41 13.75
N ASP A 105 1.49 -7.36 14.52
CA ASP A 105 0.57 -7.34 15.66
C ASP A 105 -0.69 -6.49 15.41
N ASP A 106 -0.78 -5.81 14.26
CA ASP A 106 -1.96 -5.09 13.79
C ASP A 106 -2.18 -5.28 12.28
N PHE A 107 -3.25 -4.72 11.72
CA PHE A 107 -3.57 -4.88 10.29
C PHE A 107 -2.47 -4.33 9.40
N LEU A 108 -1.93 -3.13 9.70
CA LEU A 108 -0.94 -2.46 8.85
C LEU A 108 0.40 -3.21 8.82
N THR A 109 0.85 -3.68 9.97
CA THR A 109 2.10 -4.43 10.12
C THR A 109 2.02 -5.83 9.52
N THR A 110 0.88 -6.51 9.72
CA THR A 110 0.60 -7.79 9.06
C THR A 110 0.52 -7.64 7.54
N LEU A 111 -0.17 -6.60 7.06
CA LEU A 111 -0.24 -6.25 5.64
C LEU A 111 1.14 -6.00 5.05
N TYR A 112 2.00 -5.24 5.75
CA TYR A 112 3.36 -4.95 5.30
C TYR A 112 4.18 -6.22 5.07
N LEU A 113 4.14 -7.19 6.00
CA LEU A 113 4.85 -8.46 5.83
C LEU A 113 4.28 -9.34 4.72
N ALA A 114 2.97 -9.27 4.48
CA ALA A 114 2.31 -10.06 3.44
C ALA A 114 2.43 -9.45 2.04
N SER A 115 2.78 -8.16 1.93
CA SER A 115 2.80 -7.45 0.66
C SER A 115 4.10 -7.66 -0.10
N THR A 116 3.99 -7.85 -1.41
CA THR A 116 5.11 -7.84 -2.36
C THR A 116 5.20 -6.53 -3.14
N ALA A 117 4.31 -5.58 -2.85
CA ALA A 117 4.29 -4.28 -3.49
C ALA A 117 5.47 -3.41 -3.03
N PRO A 118 5.93 -2.46 -3.86
CA PRO A 118 6.87 -1.44 -3.42
C PRO A 118 6.29 -0.68 -2.22
N VAL A 119 7.16 -0.34 -1.28
CA VAL A 119 6.79 0.33 -0.03
C VAL A 119 7.46 1.69 0.04
N VAL A 120 6.65 2.73 0.29
CA VAL A 120 7.10 4.10 0.54
C VAL A 120 6.72 4.49 1.96
N VAL A 121 7.67 5.02 2.72
CA VAL A 121 7.47 5.42 4.12
C VAL A 121 7.86 6.88 4.26
N ALA A 122 6.96 7.70 4.79
CA ALA A 122 7.18 9.12 5.06
C ALA A 122 7.17 9.37 6.57
N PRO A 123 8.35 9.39 7.23
CA PRO A 123 8.45 9.56 8.67
C PRO A 123 7.96 10.92 9.17
N ALA A 124 7.36 10.94 10.35
CA ALA A 124 7.06 12.18 11.07
C ALA A 124 7.13 11.97 12.59
N MET A 125 8.04 12.69 13.25
CA MET A 125 8.30 12.58 14.69
C MET A 125 9.10 13.76 15.23
N ASN A 126 9.31 13.80 16.54
CA ASN A 126 10.21 14.78 17.15
C ASN A 126 11.67 14.57 16.67
N VAL A 127 12.46 15.65 16.61
CA VAL A 127 13.86 15.63 16.15
C VAL A 127 14.76 14.66 16.93
N ASN A 128 14.58 14.56 18.25
CA ASN A 128 15.35 13.62 19.07
C ASN A 128 14.93 12.17 18.79
N MET A 129 13.65 11.91 18.52
CA MET A 129 13.19 10.59 18.09
C MET A 129 13.77 10.23 16.73
N TRP A 130 13.79 11.19 15.79
CA TRP A 130 14.36 10.98 14.47
C TRP A 130 15.85 10.62 14.58
N ASN A 131 16.62 11.45 15.30
CA ASN A 131 18.07 11.29 15.46
C ASN A 131 18.46 10.16 16.43
N HIS A 132 17.51 9.53 17.12
CA HIS A 132 17.80 8.45 18.05
C HIS A 132 18.45 7.28 17.30
N ALA A 133 19.55 6.74 17.83
CA ALA A 133 20.32 5.69 17.17
C ALA A 133 19.45 4.48 16.77
N ALA A 134 18.54 4.05 17.64
CA ALA A 134 17.62 2.95 17.33
C ALA A 134 16.68 3.26 16.15
N ASN A 135 16.20 4.50 16.01
CA ASN A 135 15.36 4.88 14.88
C ASN A 135 16.17 4.92 13.58
N GLN A 136 17.38 5.51 13.62
CA GLN A 136 18.28 5.54 12.47
C GLN A 136 18.67 4.12 12.02
N GLU A 137 18.99 3.21 12.94
CA GLU A 137 19.27 1.80 12.61
C GLU A 137 18.06 1.14 11.92
N ASN A 138 16.84 1.36 12.44
CA ASN A 138 15.63 0.81 11.84
C ASN A 138 15.39 1.39 10.42
N VAL A 139 15.61 2.69 10.23
CA VAL A 139 15.49 3.34 8.91
C VAL A 139 16.48 2.73 7.91
N GLU A 140 17.73 2.53 8.31
CA GLU A 140 18.75 1.91 7.45
C GLU A 140 18.42 0.45 7.13
N VAL A 141 17.89 -0.32 8.08
CA VAL A 141 17.39 -1.68 7.83
C VAL A 141 16.27 -1.67 6.80
N LEU A 142 15.34 -0.72 6.86
CA LEU A 142 14.27 -0.61 5.87
C LEU A 142 14.80 -0.22 4.49
N ARG A 143 15.72 0.75 4.41
CA ARG A 143 16.39 1.13 3.15
C ARG A 143 17.10 -0.06 2.52
N ALA A 144 17.85 -0.84 3.30
CA ALA A 144 18.55 -2.03 2.84
C ALA A 144 17.61 -3.12 2.31
N ARG A 145 16.34 -3.15 2.77
CA ARG A 145 15.29 -4.04 2.28
C ARG A 145 14.50 -3.50 1.08
N GLY A 146 14.92 -2.35 0.53
CA GLY A 146 14.28 -1.74 -0.65
C GLY A 146 13.07 -0.86 -0.33
N VAL A 147 12.81 -0.54 0.95
CA VAL A 147 11.77 0.43 1.30
C VAL A 147 12.25 1.84 0.96
N LYS A 148 11.46 2.60 0.19
CA LYS A 148 11.75 3.99 -0.11
C LYS A 148 11.36 4.87 1.07
N ILE A 149 12.35 5.41 1.77
CA ILE A 149 12.16 6.39 2.85
C ILE A 149 12.15 7.79 2.25
N VAL A 150 11.08 8.55 2.49
CA VAL A 150 11.00 9.99 2.18
C VAL A 150 11.45 10.75 3.42
N ASP A 151 12.67 11.29 3.41
CA ASP A 151 13.24 11.94 4.57
C ASP A 151 12.36 13.10 5.09
N PRO A 152 12.26 13.26 6.42
CA PRO A 152 11.42 14.31 6.99
C PRO A 152 11.97 15.69 6.66
N ALA A 153 11.07 16.65 6.50
CA ALA A 153 11.44 18.05 6.34
C ALA A 153 11.99 18.63 7.65
N GLU A 154 12.85 19.63 7.51
CA GLU A 154 13.28 20.48 8.62
C GLU A 154 12.27 21.60 8.88
N GLY A 155 12.10 21.96 10.16
CA GLY A 155 11.31 23.13 10.53
C GLY A 155 10.85 23.09 11.98
N TYR A 156 9.98 24.03 12.33
CA TYR A 156 9.34 24.09 13.65
C TYR A 156 8.39 22.90 13.86
N LEU A 157 8.57 22.21 14.98
CA LEU A 157 7.81 21.02 15.37
C LEU A 157 6.78 21.38 16.44
N ALA A 158 5.74 20.56 16.58
CA ALA A 158 4.66 20.80 17.56
C ALA A 158 5.13 20.89 19.02
N CYS A 159 6.31 20.34 19.33
CA CYS A 159 6.94 20.39 20.65
C CYS A 159 7.77 21.67 20.92
N GLY A 160 7.82 22.61 19.97
CA GLY A 160 8.59 23.86 20.12
C GLY A 160 10.04 23.81 19.63
N MET A 161 10.53 22.64 19.22
CA MET A 161 11.88 22.47 18.68
C MET A 161 11.94 22.73 17.16
N THR A 162 13.11 23.13 16.65
CA THR A 162 13.41 23.24 15.22
C THR A 162 14.40 22.15 14.81
N GLY A 163 14.11 21.42 13.74
CA GLY A 163 15.00 20.41 13.19
C GLY A 163 14.30 19.44 12.24
N ALA A 164 15.03 18.43 11.76
CA ALA A 164 14.47 17.35 10.97
C ALA A 164 13.46 16.52 11.79
N GLY A 165 12.33 16.14 11.18
CA GLY A 165 11.29 15.34 11.84
C GLY A 165 9.86 15.70 11.43
N ARG A 166 9.68 16.85 10.75
CA ARG A 166 8.39 17.22 10.19
C ARG A 166 8.07 16.31 9.01
N LEU A 167 6.80 15.91 8.85
CA LEU A 167 6.37 15.17 7.65
C LEU A 167 6.81 15.95 6.39
N ALA A 168 7.39 15.23 5.43
CA ALA A 168 7.79 15.75 4.14
C ALA A 168 6.64 16.48 3.41
N GLY A 169 6.97 17.30 2.42
CA GLY A 169 5.98 17.97 1.59
C GLY A 169 5.10 16.95 0.85
N GLN A 170 3.84 17.29 0.59
CA GLN A 170 2.93 16.40 -0.13
C GLN A 170 3.46 16.05 -1.52
N GLU A 171 4.01 17.04 -2.23
CA GLU A 171 4.58 16.81 -3.56
C GLU A 171 5.81 15.89 -3.51
N ASP A 172 6.63 15.96 -2.46
CA ASP A 172 7.79 15.06 -2.29
C ASP A 172 7.33 13.62 -2.08
N ILE A 173 6.30 13.42 -1.24
CA ILE A 173 5.72 12.10 -0.98
C ILE A 173 5.09 11.53 -2.25
N VAL A 174 4.30 12.34 -2.97
CA VAL A 174 3.66 11.92 -4.23
C VAL A 174 4.70 11.64 -5.32
N ALA A 175 5.78 12.42 -5.39
CA ALA A 175 6.88 12.16 -6.30
C ALA A 175 7.55 10.82 -6.00
N ALA A 176 7.83 10.50 -4.73
CA ALA A 176 8.40 9.21 -4.34
C ALA A 176 7.46 8.03 -4.66
N VAL A 177 6.14 8.21 -4.47
CA VAL A 177 5.13 7.22 -4.90
C VAL A 177 5.19 6.99 -6.40
N ARG A 178 5.21 8.06 -7.20
CA ARG A 178 5.29 7.96 -8.67
C ARG A 178 6.60 7.31 -9.12
N GLU A 179 7.72 7.62 -8.49
CA GLU A 179 9.02 7.00 -8.77
C GLU A 179 8.98 5.50 -8.51
N ALA A 180 8.47 5.08 -7.34
CA ALA A 180 8.34 3.69 -6.97
C ALA A 180 7.40 2.90 -7.91
N LEU A 181 6.32 3.54 -8.39
CA LEU A 181 5.42 2.93 -9.37
C LEU A 181 6.00 2.90 -10.80
N LYS A 182 6.79 3.90 -11.18
CA LYS A 182 7.47 3.91 -12.50
C LYS A 182 8.46 2.78 -12.65
N ALA A 183 9.13 2.37 -11.57
CA ALA A 183 9.95 1.16 -11.57
C ALA A 183 9.16 -0.11 -11.96
N GLN A 184 7.82 -0.08 -11.82
CA GLN A 184 6.95 -1.15 -12.30
C GLN A 184 6.43 -0.93 -13.73
N ARG A 185 6.53 0.26 -14.33
CA ARG A 185 6.03 0.54 -15.69
C ARG A 185 7.07 0.31 -16.80
N ASP A 186 7.86 -0.73 -16.66
CA ASP A 186 8.96 -1.06 -17.58
C ASP A 186 8.49 -1.65 -18.92
N LEU A 187 7.19 -1.87 -19.12
CA LEU A 187 6.60 -2.32 -20.39
C LEU A 187 5.82 -1.20 -21.12
N ASP A 188 5.99 0.07 -20.72
CA ASP A 188 5.38 1.19 -21.42
C ASP A 188 5.82 1.23 -22.90
N GLY A 189 4.84 1.23 -23.81
CA GLY A 189 5.07 1.24 -25.26
C GLY A 189 5.10 -0.15 -25.90
N GLU A 190 5.17 -1.22 -25.10
CA GLU A 190 5.17 -2.60 -25.60
C GLU A 190 3.76 -3.10 -25.91
N GLN A 191 3.65 -4.03 -26.87
CA GLN A 191 2.41 -4.74 -27.17
C GLN A 191 2.59 -6.23 -26.85
N VAL A 192 1.72 -6.76 -25.98
CA VAL A 192 1.84 -8.14 -25.48
C VAL A 192 0.58 -8.93 -25.85
N LEU A 193 0.74 -9.98 -26.64
CA LEU A 193 -0.30 -10.96 -26.93
C LEU A 193 -0.22 -12.11 -25.92
N VAL A 194 -1.31 -12.41 -25.23
CA VAL A 194 -1.42 -13.53 -24.29
C VAL A 194 -2.59 -14.41 -24.73
N THR A 195 -2.37 -15.73 -24.79
CA THR A 195 -3.46 -16.71 -24.98
C THR A 195 -3.79 -17.35 -23.63
N ALA A 196 -5.06 -17.39 -23.23
CA ALA A 196 -5.45 -17.95 -21.94
C ALA A 196 -6.77 -18.73 -22.00
N GLY A 197 -6.73 -19.98 -21.54
CA GLY A 197 -7.93 -20.81 -21.43
C GLY A 197 -7.67 -22.24 -21.91
N PRO A 198 -8.71 -23.08 -21.92
CA PRO A 198 -8.68 -24.38 -22.57
C PRO A 198 -8.88 -24.24 -24.08
N THR A 199 -8.49 -25.28 -24.82
CA THR A 199 -8.81 -25.43 -26.24
C THR A 199 -9.94 -26.45 -26.37
N CYS A 200 -10.87 -26.24 -27.28
CA CYS A 200 -11.95 -27.19 -27.58
C CYS A 200 -11.83 -27.64 -29.03
N GLU A 201 -11.62 -28.94 -29.24
CA GLU A 201 -11.55 -29.57 -30.55
C GLU A 201 -12.84 -30.36 -30.80
N ASP A 202 -13.65 -29.91 -31.76
CA ASP A 202 -14.95 -30.51 -32.03
C ASP A 202 -14.82 -31.92 -32.63
N LEU A 203 -15.56 -32.87 -32.06
CA LEU A 203 -15.77 -34.19 -32.65
C LEU A 203 -17.02 -34.19 -33.55
N ASP A 204 -18.04 -33.47 -33.09
CA ASP A 204 -19.32 -33.21 -33.75
C ASP A 204 -19.95 -31.97 -33.09
N PRO A 205 -21.11 -31.46 -33.58
CA PRO A 205 -21.71 -30.23 -33.03
C PRO A 205 -22.10 -30.26 -31.55
N ALA A 206 -22.09 -31.43 -30.88
CA ALA A 206 -22.45 -31.58 -29.47
C ALA A 206 -21.27 -31.99 -28.58
N ARG A 207 -20.23 -32.64 -29.12
CA ARG A 207 -19.12 -33.20 -28.35
C ARG A 207 -17.79 -32.63 -28.83
N TYR A 208 -16.91 -32.32 -27.89
CA TYR A 208 -15.56 -31.85 -28.17
C TYR A 208 -14.57 -32.45 -27.16
N ILE A 209 -13.30 -32.48 -27.55
CA ILE A 209 -12.18 -32.81 -26.67
C ILE A 209 -11.61 -31.50 -26.14
N THR A 210 -11.41 -31.43 -24.83
CA THR A 210 -10.79 -30.26 -24.18
C THR A 210 -9.83 -30.68 -23.08
N ASN A 211 -9.00 -29.73 -22.65
CA ASN A 211 -8.09 -29.88 -21.52
C ASN A 211 -8.69 -29.22 -20.25
N ARG A 212 -8.08 -29.46 -19.08
CA ARG A 212 -8.55 -28.91 -17.79
C ARG A 212 -7.97 -27.52 -17.46
N SER A 213 -7.48 -26.79 -18.46
CA SER A 213 -6.92 -25.45 -18.22
C SER A 213 -7.98 -24.51 -17.69
N SER A 214 -7.69 -23.85 -16.57
CA SER A 214 -8.55 -22.82 -15.99
C SER A 214 -8.29 -21.43 -16.57
N GLY A 215 -7.26 -21.25 -17.40
CA GLY A 215 -6.84 -19.95 -17.93
C GLY A 215 -6.20 -19.00 -16.91
N LYS A 216 -6.38 -19.23 -15.59
CA LYS A 216 -5.98 -18.30 -14.52
C LYS A 216 -4.54 -17.78 -14.64
N MET A 217 -3.61 -18.63 -15.03
CA MET A 217 -2.21 -18.24 -15.23
C MET A 217 -2.07 -17.22 -16.38
N GLY A 218 -2.70 -17.48 -17.54
CA GLY A 218 -2.65 -16.55 -18.67
C GLY A 218 -3.33 -15.22 -18.36
N TYR A 219 -4.47 -15.25 -17.67
CA TYR A 219 -5.12 -14.02 -17.18
C TYR A 219 -4.21 -13.23 -16.23
N ALA A 220 -3.53 -13.90 -15.29
CA ALA A 220 -2.62 -13.23 -14.37
C ALA A 220 -1.40 -12.61 -15.08
N VAL A 221 -0.86 -13.27 -16.11
CA VAL A 221 0.23 -12.72 -16.93
C VAL A 221 -0.25 -11.50 -17.72
N ALA A 222 -1.42 -11.59 -18.35
CA ALA A 222 -2.02 -10.47 -19.07
C ALA A 222 -2.26 -9.26 -18.15
N GLU A 223 -2.78 -9.49 -16.95
CA GLU A 223 -3.01 -8.44 -15.97
C GLU A 223 -1.69 -7.82 -15.49
N ALA A 224 -0.67 -8.64 -15.18
CA ALA A 224 0.64 -8.16 -14.78
C ALA A 224 1.31 -7.31 -15.87
N ALA A 225 1.26 -7.75 -17.13
CA ALA A 225 1.80 -6.99 -18.26
C ALA A 225 1.07 -5.64 -18.44
N ALA A 226 -0.26 -5.63 -18.32
CA ALA A 226 -1.04 -4.41 -18.40
C ALA A 226 -0.72 -3.44 -17.25
N ARG A 227 -0.57 -3.94 -16.01
CA ARG A 227 -0.16 -3.10 -14.85
C ARG A 227 1.23 -2.49 -15.04
N ARG A 228 2.12 -3.18 -15.76
CA ARG A 228 3.47 -2.71 -16.11
C ARG A 228 3.51 -1.81 -17.35
N GLY A 229 2.37 -1.43 -17.92
CA GLY A 229 2.29 -0.44 -18.99
C GLY A 229 2.11 -0.98 -20.41
N ALA A 230 2.13 -2.31 -20.58
CA ALA A 230 1.96 -2.91 -21.89
C ALA A 230 0.53 -2.73 -22.43
N LYS A 231 0.39 -2.59 -23.75
CA LYS A 231 -0.89 -2.79 -24.45
C LYS A 231 -1.11 -4.28 -24.64
N VAL A 232 -2.00 -4.86 -23.81
CA VAL A 232 -2.25 -6.30 -23.80
C VAL A 232 -3.41 -6.69 -24.71
N MET A 233 -3.21 -7.70 -25.55
CA MET A 233 -4.26 -8.41 -26.29
C MET A 233 -4.37 -9.81 -25.69
N LEU A 234 -5.55 -10.13 -25.14
CA LEU A 234 -5.82 -11.44 -24.55
C LEU A 234 -6.75 -12.22 -25.49
N VAL A 235 -6.32 -13.42 -25.88
CA VAL A 235 -7.06 -14.37 -26.73
C VAL A 235 -7.54 -15.54 -25.89
#